data_AF-A0A556MVK6-F1
#
_entry.id   AF-A0A556MVK6-F1
#
_cell.length_a   1.000
_cell.length_b   1.000
_cell.length_c   1.000
_cell.angle_alpha   90.00
_cell.angle_beta   90.00
_cell.angle_gamma   90.00
#
_symmetry.space_group_name_H-M   'P 1'
#
loop_
_entity.id
_entity.type
_entity.pdbx_description
1 polymer ?
#
loop_
_entity_poly.entity_id
_entity_poly.type
_entity_poly.pdbx_seq_one_letter_code
_entity_poly.pdbx_strand_id
1 'polypeptide(L)'
;MEIEDLNKYIHPDANPKRSALQTLAWYLMFFTFWLFTISSGIALFIYFSGTDNKTINLSNVGFGMLIALASVCFSYFKLLDPTKYKKIHIDVQNSGELFLASAIAFIVSSALKYSWTVMAPGSFFSNWFSSVIRISYNVSFFVAEVVCIFGLAKLVDVLYFRAIALKAK
;
A
#
# COMPACT_ATOMS: atom_id res chain seq x y z
N MET A 1 -14.89 -17.21 -20.52
CA MET A 1 -14.73 -15.75 -20.71
C MET A 1 -13.68 -15.60 -21.79
N GLU A 2 -14.11 -15.33 -23.02
CA GLU A 2 -13.26 -15.35 -24.20
C GLU A 2 -12.30 -14.16 -24.21
N ILE A 3 -11.12 -14.36 -24.79
CA ILE A 3 -10.03 -13.38 -24.86
C ILE A 3 -10.48 -12.08 -25.56
N GLU A 4 -11.51 -12.15 -26.42
CA GLU A 4 -12.12 -11.00 -27.09
C GLU A 4 -12.82 -10.02 -26.14
N ASP A 5 -13.45 -10.50 -25.07
CA ASP A 5 -14.09 -9.62 -24.09
C ASP A 5 -13.05 -8.89 -23.23
N LEU A 6 -11.86 -9.46 -23.01
CA LEU A 6 -10.77 -8.78 -22.30
C LEU A 6 -10.22 -7.59 -23.09
N ASN A 7 -10.17 -7.69 -24.43
CA ASN A 7 -9.64 -6.64 -25.30
C ASN A 7 -10.51 -5.38 -25.32
N LYS A 8 -11.80 -5.48 -24.97
CA LYS A 8 -12.71 -4.33 -24.82
C LYS A 8 -12.39 -3.45 -23.59
N TYR A 9 -11.62 -3.97 -22.64
CA TYR A 9 -11.26 -3.28 -21.39
C TYR A 9 -9.78 -2.85 -21.33
N ILE A 10 -9.07 -2.99 -22.44
CA ILE A 10 -7.69 -2.56 -22.61
C ILE A 10 -7.75 -1.22 -23.34
N HIS A 11 -7.12 -0.18 -22.77
CA HIS A 11 -7.05 1.15 -23.39
C HIS A 11 -6.49 1.01 -24.81
N PRO A 12 -7.02 1.70 -25.84
CA PRO A 12 -6.56 1.60 -27.23
C PRO A 12 -5.05 1.89 -27.43
N ASP A 13 -4.39 2.46 -26.43
CA ASP A 13 -2.96 2.78 -26.41
C ASP A 13 -2.11 1.84 -25.54
N ALA A 14 -2.73 0.85 -24.89
CA ALA A 14 -1.99 -0.23 -24.26
C ALA A 14 -1.45 -1.12 -25.39
N ASN A 15 -0.38 -0.64 -26.02
CA ASN A 15 0.33 -1.35 -27.06
C ASN A 15 0.75 -2.72 -26.48
N PRO A 16 0.13 -3.84 -26.92
CA PRO A 16 0.44 -5.16 -26.38
C PRO A 16 1.83 -5.64 -26.83
N LYS A 17 2.50 -4.90 -27.72
CA LYS A 17 3.85 -5.17 -28.21
C LYS A 17 4.83 -4.15 -27.63
N ARG A 18 5.29 -4.41 -26.40
CA ARG A 18 6.48 -3.73 -25.84
C ARG A 18 7.68 -4.09 -26.71
N SER A 19 8.49 -3.10 -27.12
CA SER A 19 9.77 -3.39 -27.77
C SER A 19 10.68 -4.15 -26.79
N ALA A 20 11.66 -4.91 -27.28
CA ALA A 20 12.58 -5.67 -26.42
C ALA A 20 13.23 -4.79 -25.33
N LEU A 21 13.53 -3.53 -25.67
CA LEU A 21 14.11 -2.54 -24.78
C LEU A 21 13.11 -2.03 -23.73
N GLN A 22 11.85 -1.82 -24.10
CA GLN A 22 10.78 -1.46 -23.16
C GLN A 22 10.44 -2.61 -22.21
N THR A 23 10.48 -3.85 -22.70
CA THR A 23 10.28 -5.05 -21.87
C THR A 23 11.39 -5.19 -20.85
N LEU A 24 12.65 -5.05 -21.28
CA LEU A 24 13.81 -5.08 -20.38
C LEU A 24 13.75 -3.96 -19.32
N ALA A 25 13.43 -2.72 -19.74
CA ALA A 25 13.28 -1.59 -18.83
C ALA A 25 12.17 -1.80 -17.80
N TRP A 26 11.06 -2.43 -18.20
CA TRP A 26 9.96 -2.76 -17.29
C TRP A 26 10.37 -3.83 -16.26
N TYR A 27 11.07 -4.89 -16.69
CA TYR A 27 11.61 -5.91 -15.77
C TYR A 27 12.63 -5.32 -14.80
N LEU A 28 13.52 -4.44 -15.28
CA LEU A 28 14.47 -3.72 -14.44
C LEU A 28 13.75 -2.87 -13.40
N MET A 29 12.78 -2.03 -13.81
CA MET A 29 12.00 -1.24 -12.85
C MET A 29 11.27 -2.11 -11.84
N PHE A 30 10.60 -3.17 -12.29
CA PHE A 30 9.87 -4.10 -11.44
C PHE A 30 10.81 -4.76 -10.42
N PHE A 31 11.94 -5.30 -10.88
CA PHE A 31 12.91 -5.96 -10.01
C PHE A 31 13.55 -4.99 -9.01
N THR A 32 13.94 -3.79 -9.45
CA THR A 32 14.53 -2.76 -8.58
C THR A 32 13.52 -2.26 -7.54
N PHE A 33 12.25 -2.13 -7.93
CA PHE A 33 11.16 -1.80 -7.02
C PHE A 33 10.98 -2.87 -5.94
N TRP A 34 10.97 -4.15 -6.31
CA TRP A 34 10.87 -5.25 -5.33
C TRP A 34 12.11 -5.34 -4.42
N LEU A 35 13.32 -5.17 -4.96
CA LEU A 35 14.55 -5.13 -4.18
C LEU A 35 14.54 -3.99 -3.17
N PHE A 36 14.16 -2.79 -3.60
CA PHE A 36 13.98 -1.64 -2.71
C PHE A 36 12.92 -1.93 -1.65
N THR A 37 11.79 -2.51 -2.03
CA THR A 37 10.69 -2.83 -1.12
C THR A 37 11.11 -3.85 -0.05
N ILE A 38 11.79 -4.93 -0.45
CA ILE A 38 12.28 -5.97 0.46
C ILE A 38 13.35 -5.41 1.40
N SER A 39 14.35 -4.70 0.86
CA SER A 39 15.43 -4.11 1.67
C SER A 39 14.91 -3.05 2.63
N SER A 40 13.97 -2.20 2.19
CA SER A 40 13.28 -1.23 3.04
C SER A 40 12.44 -1.93 4.11
N GLY A 41 11.74 -3.00 3.78
CA GLY A 41 10.98 -3.81 4.73
C GLY A 41 11.86 -4.44 5.81
N ILE A 42 13.04 -4.96 5.45
CA ILE A 42 14.02 -5.49 6.40
C ILE A 42 14.58 -4.37 7.30
N ALA A 43 14.95 -3.23 6.72
CA ALA A 43 15.44 -2.08 7.47
C ALA A 43 14.39 -1.55 8.45
N LEU A 44 13.14 -1.45 7.99
CA LEU A 44 11.98 -1.10 8.82
C LEU A 44 11.73 -2.14 9.90
N PHE A 45 11.88 -3.44 9.64
CA PHE A 45 11.77 -4.49 10.67
C PHE A 45 12.77 -4.31 11.79
N ILE A 46 14.04 -4.10 11.45
CA ILE A 46 15.10 -3.89 12.44
C ILE A 46 14.83 -2.62 13.24
N TYR A 47 14.46 -1.53 12.56
CA TYR A 47 14.18 -0.24 13.19
C TYR A 47 12.94 -0.31 14.09
N PHE A 48 11.84 -0.91 13.62
CA PHE A 48 10.56 -1.02 14.33
C PHE A 48 10.57 -2.05 15.46
N SER A 49 11.44 -3.06 15.38
CA SER A 49 11.70 -4.02 16.47
C SER A 49 12.48 -3.42 17.63
N GLY A 50 13.12 -2.25 17.43
CA GLY A 50 13.80 -1.49 18.46
C GLY A 50 12.86 -1.05 19.58
N THR A 51 13.41 -0.89 20.78
CA THR A 51 12.66 -0.54 21.99
C THR A 51 12.34 0.95 22.12
N ASP A 52 12.68 1.75 21.11
CA ASP A 52 12.47 3.19 21.12
C ASP A 52 11.06 3.61 20.70
N ASN A 53 10.68 4.84 21.09
CA ASN A 53 9.42 5.47 20.71
C ASN A 53 9.48 6.22 19.37
N LYS A 54 10.65 6.38 18.73
CA LYS A 54 10.79 7.19 17.49
C LYS A 54 9.98 6.60 16.34
N THR A 55 9.90 5.28 16.33
CA THR A 55 9.10 4.48 15.39
C THR A 55 7.58 4.66 15.55
N ILE A 56 7.08 5.12 16.70
CA ILE A 56 5.66 5.48 16.88
C ILE A 56 5.32 6.67 15.98
N ASN A 57 6.21 7.68 15.90
CA ASN A 57 6.02 8.82 15.01
C ASN A 57 6.01 8.39 13.53
N LEU A 58 6.83 7.40 13.16
CA LEU A 58 6.84 6.85 11.81
C LEU A 58 5.48 6.24 11.44
N SER A 59 4.88 5.43 12.33
CA SER A 59 3.54 4.87 12.11
C SER A 59 2.47 5.96 12.01
N ASN A 60 2.56 7.02 12.80
CA ASN A 60 1.61 8.14 12.75
C ASN A 60 1.73 8.94 11.44
N VAL A 61 2.95 9.13 10.94
CA VAL A 61 3.18 9.73 9.62
C VAL A 61 2.61 8.83 8.52
N GLY A 62 2.89 7.53 8.57
CA GLY A 62 2.32 6.55 7.63
C GLY A 62 0.80 6.56 7.62
N PHE A 63 0.17 6.58 8.80
CA PHE A 63 -1.28 6.76 8.97
C PHE A 63 -1.78 8.03 8.26
N GLY A 64 -1.15 9.18 8.53
CA GLY A 64 -1.57 10.46 7.93
C GLY A 64 -1.47 10.46 6.40
N MET A 65 -0.37 9.92 5.87
CA MET A 65 -0.17 9.78 4.42
C MET A 65 -1.24 8.89 3.77
N LEU A 66 -1.56 7.76 4.39
CA LEU A 66 -2.50 6.79 3.83
C LEU A 66 -3.96 7.24 3.94
N ILE A 67 -4.34 7.94 5.01
CA ILE A 67 -5.64 8.61 5.09
C ILE A 67 -5.78 9.65 3.97
N ALA A 68 -4.73 10.44 3.72
CA ALA A 68 -4.75 11.41 2.63
C ALA A 68 -4.92 10.73 1.26
N LEU A 69 -4.18 9.65 1.00
CA LEU A 69 -4.30 8.86 -0.22
C LEU A 69 -5.68 8.22 -0.38
N ALA A 70 -6.23 7.64 0.69
CA ALA A 70 -7.60 7.11 0.70
C ALA A 70 -8.63 8.20 0.36
N SER A 71 -8.49 9.38 0.98
CA SER A 71 -9.35 10.54 0.71
C SER A 71 -9.28 10.99 -0.75
N VAL A 72 -8.08 11.05 -1.34
CA VAL A 72 -7.90 11.36 -2.76
C VAL A 72 -8.57 10.31 -3.64
N CYS A 73 -8.41 9.02 -3.34
CA CYS A 73 -9.05 7.93 -4.08
C CYS A 73 -10.58 8.04 -4.02
N PHE A 74 -11.17 8.21 -2.84
CA PHE A 74 -12.62 8.33 -2.70
C PHE A 74 -13.19 9.62 -3.31
N SER A 75 -12.42 10.71 -3.30
CA SER A 75 -12.81 11.95 -3.98
C SER A 75 -12.79 11.76 -5.49
N TYR A 76 -11.77 11.08 -6.01
CA TYR A 76 -11.63 10.81 -7.43
C TYR A 76 -12.68 9.81 -7.94
N PHE A 77 -13.01 8.79 -7.14
CA PHE A 77 -14.12 7.86 -7.36
C PHE A 77 -15.44 8.59 -7.57
N LYS A 78 -15.78 9.58 -6.72
CA LYS A 78 -17.03 10.36 -6.85
C LYS A 78 -17.11 11.20 -8.13
N LEU A 79 -15.98 11.57 -8.71
CA LEU A 79 -15.91 12.37 -9.94
C LEU A 79 -15.92 11.52 -11.22
N LEU A 80 -15.67 10.21 -11.11
CA LEU A 80 -15.66 9.30 -12.25
C LEU A 80 -17.08 8.89 -12.63
N ASP A 81 -17.45 9.08 -13.89
CA ASP A 81 -18.71 8.55 -14.42
C ASP A 81 -18.61 7.02 -14.55
N PRO A 82 -19.37 6.25 -13.75
CA PRO A 82 -19.28 4.79 -13.74
C PRO A 82 -19.74 4.16 -15.06
N THR A 83 -20.55 4.87 -15.86
CA THR A 83 -21.04 4.36 -17.15
C THR A 83 -19.95 4.35 -18.23
N LYS A 84 -18.97 5.26 -18.11
CA LYS A 84 -17.86 5.40 -19.08
C LYS A 84 -16.58 4.72 -18.63
N TYR A 85 -16.33 4.63 -17.32
CA TYR A 85 -15.04 4.18 -16.77
C TYR A 85 -15.18 3.11 -15.68
N LYS A 86 -16.05 2.11 -15.89
CA LYS A 86 -16.40 1.09 -14.88
C LYS A 86 -15.20 0.42 -14.20
N LYS A 87 -14.18 0.00 -14.97
CA LYS A 87 -12.98 -0.66 -14.43
C LYS A 87 -12.14 0.27 -13.55
N ILE A 88 -11.84 1.47 -14.06
CA ILE A 88 -11.09 2.50 -13.31
C ILE A 88 -11.85 2.91 -12.03
N HIS A 89 -13.17 3.04 -12.12
CA HIS A 89 -14.03 3.37 -10.98
C HIS A 89 -13.90 2.33 -9.86
N ILE A 90 -13.94 1.03 -10.20
CA ILE A 90 -13.75 -0.06 -9.23
C ILE A 90 -12.31 -0.09 -8.68
N ASP A 91 -11.31 0.07 -9.54
CA ASP A 91 -9.90 0.00 -9.13
C ASP A 91 -9.50 1.15 -8.19
N VAL A 92 -10.01 2.37 -8.44
CA VAL A 92 -9.81 3.53 -7.57
C VAL A 92 -10.48 3.32 -6.21
N GLN A 93 -11.72 2.81 -6.19
CA GLN A 93 -12.41 2.49 -4.94
C GLN A 93 -11.63 1.47 -4.11
N ASN A 94 -11.26 0.35 -4.73
CA ASN A 94 -10.50 -0.72 -4.08
C ASN A 94 -9.15 -0.21 -3.54
N SER A 95 -8.47 0.66 -4.29
CA SER A 95 -7.21 1.26 -3.84
C SER A 95 -7.43 2.16 -2.62
N GLY A 96 -8.50 2.95 -2.61
CA GLY A 96 -8.88 3.78 -1.45
C GLY A 96 -9.20 2.96 -0.20
N GLU A 97 -9.92 1.84 -0.35
CA GLU A 97 -10.22 0.91 0.74
C GLU A 97 -8.95 0.24 1.30
N LEU A 98 -8.02 -0.16 0.42
CA LEU A 98 -6.73 -0.72 0.84
C LEU A 98 -5.91 0.30 1.63
N PHE A 99 -5.84 1.56 1.16
CA PHE A 99 -5.13 2.61 1.90
C PHE A 99 -5.78 2.91 3.25
N LEU A 100 -7.12 2.92 3.32
CA LEU A 100 -7.83 3.10 4.59
C LEU A 100 -7.56 1.96 5.57
N ALA A 101 -7.63 0.70 5.10
CA ALA A 101 -7.33 -0.47 5.92
C ALA A 101 -5.88 -0.46 6.43
N SER A 102 -4.93 -0.10 5.56
CA SER A 102 -3.53 0.07 5.92
C SER A 102 -3.34 1.18 6.97
N ALA A 103 -4.00 2.34 6.80
CA ALA A 103 -3.95 3.41 7.78
C ALA A 103 -4.46 2.97 9.16
N ILE A 104 -5.58 2.24 9.22
CA ILE A 104 -6.11 1.69 10.47
C ILE A 104 -5.09 0.74 11.12
N ALA A 105 -4.44 -0.12 10.33
CA ALA A 105 -3.41 -1.01 10.84
C ALA A 105 -2.17 -0.24 11.38
N PHE A 106 -1.78 0.87 10.75
CA PHE A 106 -0.71 1.75 11.26
C PHE A 106 -1.04 2.39 12.60
N ILE A 107 -2.26 2.94 12.77
CA ILE A 107 -2.63 3.57 14.04
C ILE A 107 -2.80 2.52 15.15
N VAL A 108 -3.29 1.32 14.84
CA VAL A 108 -3.34 0.19 15.77
C VAL A 108 -1.93 -0.24 16.18
N SER A 109 -1.01 -0.39 15.21
CA SER A 109 0.41 -0.69 15.49
C SER A 109 1.04 0.38 16.40
N SER A 110 0.79 1.66 16.11
CA SER A 110 1.26 2.79 16.92
C SER A 110 0.75 2.70 18.37
N ALA A 111 -0.55 2.48 18.56
CA ALA A 111 -1.16 2.37 19.88
C ALA A 111 -0.65 1.15 20.67
N LEU A 112 -0.49 0.00 20.01
CA LEU A 112 0.07 -1.20 20.63
C LEU A 112 1.55 -1.00 21.01
N LYS A 113 2.35 -0.35 20.16
CA LYS A 113 3.74 -0.05 20.47
C LYS A 113 3.87 0.91 21.64
N TYR A 114 3.04 1.96 21.69
CA TYR A 114 2.97 2.85 22.85
C TYR A 114 2.59 2.10 24.13
N SER A 115 1.56 1.24 24.05
CA SER A 115 1.11 0.43 25.19
C SER A 115 2.22 -0.50 25.70
N TRP A 116 3.01 -1.07 24.79
CA TRP A 116 4.17 -1.89 25.13
C TRP A 116 5.28 -1.07 25.81
N THR A 117 5.57 0.15 25.35
CA THR A 117 6.66 0.96 25.91
C THR A 117 6.33 1.58 27.27
N VAL A 118 5.05 1.80 27.59
CA VAL A 118 4.62 2.28 28.92
C VAL A 118 4.31 1.15 29.92
N MET A 119 4.30 -0.12 29.46
CA MET A 119 4.11 -1.26 30.35
C MET A 119 5.31 -1.43 31.28
N ALA A 120 5.05 -1.41 32.60
CA ALA A 120 6.09 -1.65 33.59
C ALA A 120 6.54 -3.12 33.56
N PRO A 121 7.85 -3.41 33.66
CA PRO A 121 8.34 -4.77 33.82
C PRO A 121 7.80 -5.37 35.12
N GLY A 122 7.38 -6.64 35.08
CA GLY A 122 6.67 -7.26 36.20
C GLY A 122 6.71 -8.78 36.19
N SER A 123 5.64 -9.39 36.71
CA SER A 123 5.47 -10.83 36.81
C SER A 123 5.60 -11.56 35.46
N PHE A 124 5.77 -12.89 35.49
CA PHE A 124 5.79 -13.73 34.28
C PHE A 124 4.61 -13.46 33.33
N PHE A 125 3.40 -13.27 33.88
CA PHE A 125 2.20 -12.91 33.09
C PHE A 125 2.33 -11.55 32.40
N SER A 126 2.91 -10.55 33.07
CA SER A 126 3.19 -9.24 32.48
C SER A 126 4.19 -9.35 31.31
N ASN A 127 5.24 -10.15 31.47
CA ASN A 127 6.25 -10.35 30.42
C ASN A 127 5.71 -11.14 29.22
N TRP A 128 4.84 -12.13 29.46
CA TRP A 128 4.14 -12.85 28.40
C TRP A 128 3.20 -11.92 27.61
N PHE A 129 2.37 -11.15 28.31
CA PHE A 129 1.45 -10.20 27.68
C PHE A 129 2.20 -9.11 26.90
N SER A 130 3.31 -8.61 27.46
CA SER A 130 4.23 -7.69 26.79
C SER A 130 4.78 -8.29 25.48
N SER A 131 5.15 -9.57 25.47
CA SER A 131 5.61 -10.26 24.26
C SER A 131 4.51 -10.39 23.21
N VAL A 132 3.27 -10.67 23.63
CA VAL A 132 2.11 -10.71 22.72
C VAL A 132 1.88 -9.35 22.06
N ILE A 133 1.83 -8.27 22.85
CA ILE A 133 1.69 -6.90 22.31
C ILE A 133 2.83 -6.59 21.33
N ARG A 134 4.06 -7.01 21.66
CA ARG A 134 5.23 -6.82 20.81
C ARG A 134 5.08 -7.48 19.45
N ILE A 135 4.61 -8.72 19.42
CA ILE A 135 4.34 -9.43 18.17
C ILE A 135 3.20 -8.75 17.42
N SER A 136 2.11 -8.42 18.11
CA SER A 136 0.93 -7.80 17.50
C SER A 136 1.24 -6.46 16.82
N TYR A 137 1.98 -5.55 17.47
CA TYR A 137 2.29 -4.27 16.82
C TYR A 137 3.18 -4.43 15.59
N ASN A 138 4.11 -5.38 15.60
CA ASN A 138 4.97 -5.67 14.45
C ASN A 138 4.13 -6.25 13.31
N VAL A 139 3.31 -7.26 13.59
CA VAL A 139 2.41 -7.85 12.58
C VAL A 139 1.49 -6.80 11.97
N SER A 140 0.87 -5.95 12.78
CA SER A 140 0.03 -4.86 12.27
C SER A 140 0.81 -3.89 11.38
N PHE A 141 2.04 -3.53 11.73
CA PHE A 141 2.90 -2.67 10.91
C PHE A 141 3.21 -3.30 9.55
N PHE A 142 3.64 -4.57 9.53
CA PHE A 142 3.99 -5.26 8.29
C PHE A 142 2.79 -5.51 7.38
N VAL A 143 1.65 -5.88 7.97
CA VAL A 143 0.40 -6.01 7.21
C VAL A 143 0.03 -4.67 6.59
N ALA A 144 0.15 -3.57 7.33
CA ALA A 144 -0.11 -2.23 6.81
C ALA A 144 0.80 -1.89 5.62
N GLU A 145 2.11 -2.11 5.75
CA GLU A 145 3.10 -1.89 4.69
C GLU A 145 2.78 -2.71 3.43
N VAL A 146 2.52 -4.01 3.58
CA VAL A 146 2.20 -4.89 2.45
C VAL A 146 0.94 -4.40 1.72
N VAL A 147 -0.12 -4.09 2.46
CA VAL A 147 -1.38 -3.58 1.89
C VAL A 147 -1.16 -2.22 1.21
N CYS A 148 -0.32 -1.35 1.77
CA CYS A 148 0.06 -0.07 1.18
C CYS A 148 0.77 -0.27 -0.18
N ILE A 149 1.75 -1.17 -0.25
CA ILE A 149 2.49 -1.47 -1.49
C ILE A 149 1.53 -1.98 -2.58
N PHE A 150 0.61 -2.89 -2.23
CA PHE A 150 -0.41 -3.37 -3.17
C PHE A 150 -1.35 -2.26 -3.63
N GLY A 151 -1.77 -1.37 -2.72
CA GLY A 151 -2.59 -0.20 -3.06
C GLY A 151 -1.87 0.77 -4.00
N LEU A 152 -0.58 1.05 -3.73
CA LEU A 152 0.26 1.92 -4.55
C LEU A 152 0.47 1.35 -5.95
N ALA A 153 0.76 0.05 -6.06
CA ALA A 153 0.92 -0.60 -7.37
C ALA A 153 -0.34 -0.46 -8.23
N LYS A 154 -1.53 -0.72 -7.64
CA LYS A 154 -2.81 -0.54 -8.33
C LYS A 154 -3.06 0.91 -8.73
N LEU A 155 -2.75 1.87 -7.84
CA LEU A 155 -2.94 3.28 -8.13
C LEU A 155 -2.03 3.76 -9.27
N VAL A 156 -0.78 3.31 -9.31
CA VAL A 156 0.17 3.62 -10.39
C VAL A 156 -0.34 3.09 -11.72
N ASP A 157 -0.85 1.85 -11.77
CA ASP A 157 -1.45 1.28 -12.98
C ASP A 157 -2.61 2.16 -13.47
N VAL A 158 -3.52 2.56 -12.58
CA VAL A 158 -4.67 3.44 -12.91
C VAL A 158 -4.20 4.79 -13.47
N LEU A 159 -3.20 5.42 -12.84
CA LEU A 159 -2.67 6.71 -13.29
C LEU A 159 -1.96 6.60 -14.65
N TYR A 160 -1.22 5.51 -14.88
CA TYR A 160 -0.55 5.24 -16.13
C TYR A 160 -1.55 5.09 -17.30
N PHE A 161 -2.61 4.30 -17.11
CA PHE A 161 -3.66 4.15 -18.13
C PHE A 161 -4.33 5.49 -18.47
N ARG A 162 -4.57 6.35 -17.47
CA ARG A 162 -5.17 7.67 -17.69
C ARG A 162 -4.23 8.66 -18.38
N ALA A 163 -2.95 8.67 -18.02
CA ALA A 163 -1.96 9.57 -18.63
C ALA A 163 -1.78 9.28 -20.13
N ILE A 164 -1.85 8.00 -20.51
CA ILE A 164 -1.83 7.59 -21.91
C ILE A 164 -3.13 8.02 -22.62
N ALA A 165 -4.29 7.81 -22.00
CA ALA A 165 -5.59 8.22 -22.55
C ALA A 165 -5.68 9.70 -22.91
N LEU A 166 -5.04 10.56 -22.10
CA LEU A 166 -5.04 12.00 -22.30
C LEU A 166 -4.07 12.46 -23.40
N LYS A 167 -3.05 11.65 -23.74
CA LYS A 167 -2.11 11.92 -24.85
C LYS A 167 -2.64 11.50 -26.22
N ALA A 168 -3.63 10.62 -26.25
CA ALA A 168 -4.27 10.16 -27.49
C ALA A 168 -5.41 11.07 -27.98
N LYS A 169 -5.69 12.17 -27.27
CA LYS A 169 -6.57 13.27 -27.68
C LYS A 169 -5.74 14.43 -28.18
#